data_AF-A0A392MDZ5-F1
#
_entry.id   AF-A0A392MDZ5-F1
#
_cell.length_a   1.000
_cell.length_b   1.000
_cell.length_c   1.000
_cell.angle_alpha   90.00
_cell.angle_beta   90.00
_cell.angle_gamma   90.00
#
_symmetry.space_group_name_H-M   'P 1'
#
loop_
_entity.id
_entity.type
_entity.pdbx_description
1 polymer ?
#
loop_
_entity_poly.entity_id
_entity_poly.type
_entity_poly.pdbx_seq_one_letter_code
_entity_poly.pdbx_strand_id
1 'polypeptide(L)'
;MCKPNGVCVSQGGRFPPFKSEGNPPKRGPKDLTLCRVFRKKTCCDVTHTHPALLSVRKLASGGEASQECLHLWELLECAICDPRVGTQPGPPLICASLCERIYDACSNAYFSMDVKTQVFG
;
A
#
# COMPACT_ATOMS: atom_id res chain seq x y z
N MET A 1 23.20 15.59 -4.41
CA MET A 1 22.20 16.68 -4.46
C MET A 1 20.83 16.07 -4.77
N CYS A 2 19.92 15.93 -3.80
CA CYS A 2 18.59 15.34 -4.03
C CYS A 2 17.59 16.41 -4.47
N LYS A 3 17.04 16.31 -5.70
CA LYS A 3 15.94 17.20 -6.12
C LYS A 3 14.73 16.96 -5.18
N PRO A 4 14.10 17.99 -4.60
CA PRO A 4 13.30 17.79 -3.38
C PRO A 4 11.93 17.16 -3.59
N ASN A 5 11.43 17.06 -4.82
CA ASN A 5 10.07 16.58 -5.07
C ASN A 5 10.04 15.86 -6.42
N GLY A 6 10.23 14.54 -6.40
CA GLY A 6 9.79 13.70 -7.51
C GLY A 6 8.29 13.90 -7.75
N VAL A 7 7.84 13.66 -8.98
CA VAL A 7 6.41 13.67 -9.33
C VAL A 7 5.84 12.27 -9.13
N CYS A 8 4.55 12.17 -8.86
CA CYS A 8 3.88 10.89 -8.76
C CYS A 8 3.90 10.16 -10.11
N VAL A 9 4.24 8.87 -10.07
CA VAL A 9 4.38 8.00 -11.24
C VAL A 9 3.52 6.75 -11.04
N SER A 10 2.59 6.51 -11.95
CA SER A 10 1.63 5.41 -11.85
C SER A 10 2.31 4.09 -12.20
N GLN A 11 2.21 3.11 -11.29
CA GLN A 11 2.98 1.86 -11.38
C GLN A 11 2.34 0.79 -12.28
N GLY A 12 1.06 0.95 -12.60
CA GLY A 12 0.29 -0.08 -13.31
C GLY A 12 0.08 -1.35 -12.50
N GLY A 13 -0.26 -2.44 -13.19
CA GLY A 13 -0.56 -3.73 -12.57
C GLY A 13 -1.81 -3.68 -11.69
N ARG A 14 -1.69 -4.11 -10.43
CA ARG A 14 -2.82 -4.14 -9.48
C ARG A 14 -3.22 -2.76 -8.93
N PHE A 15 -2.41 -1.73 -9.17
CA PHE A 15 -2.63 -0.41 -8.60
C PHE A 15 -3.33 0.50 -9.62
N PRO A 16 -4.41 1.21 -9.23
CA PRO A 16 -5.00 2.21 -10.09
C PRO A 16 -4.00 3.35 -10.37
N PRO A 17 -4.16 4.09 -11.49
CA PRO A 17 -3.34 5.26 -11.74
C PRO A 17 -3.51 6.33 -10.66
N PHE A 18 -2.42 7.03 -10.32
CA PHE A 18 -2.49 8.16 -9.42
C PHE A 18 -3.26 9.31 -10.07
N LYS A 19 -4.28 9.84 -9.39
CA LYS A 19 -4.89 11.12 -9.77
C LYS A 19 -3.89 12.27 -9.75
N SER A 20 -2.80 12.11 -9.01
CA SER A 20 -1.71 13.08 -8.88
C SER A 20 -0.56 12.83 -9.86
N GLU A 21 -0.72 11.95 -10.86
CA GLU A 21 0.31 11.69 -11.89
C GLU A 21 0.93 13.00 -12.42
N GLY A 22 2.26 13.03 -12.52
CA GLY A 22 3.00 14.20 -13.00
C GLY A 22 3.02 15.39 -12.03
N ASN A 23 2.37 15.29 -10.86
CA ASN A 23 2.37 16.31 -9.82
C ASN A 23 3.16 15.85 -8.59
N PRO A 24 3.68 16.77 -7.76
CA PRO A 24 4.33 16.41 -6.51
C PRO A 24 3.36 15.72 -5.52
N PRO A 25 3.86 14.80 -4.66
CA PRO A 25 3.09 14.27 -3.54
C PRO A 25 2.58 15.38 -2.65
N LYS A 26 1.30 15.30 -2.28
CA LYS A 26 0.61 16.31 -1.47
C LYS A 26 0.00 15.70 -0.22
N ARG A 27 -0.58 16.53 0.63
CA ARG A 27 -1.33 16.03 1.79
C ARG A 27 -2.51 15.19 1.31
N GLY A 28 -2.60 13.96 1.78
CA GLY A 28 -3.68 13.05 1.44
C GLY A 28 -5.03 13.48 2.02
N PRO A 29 -6.14 12.88 1.54
CA PRO A 29 -7.50 13.18 2.01
C PRO A 29 -7.67 13.04 3.53
N LYS A 30 -8.62 13.79 4.11
CA LYS A 30 -8.81 13.82 5.57
C LYS A 30 -9.43 12.53 6.13
N ASP A 31 -10.15 11.84 5.28
CA ASP A 31 -10.95 10.63 5.45
C ASP A 31 -10.16 9.34 5.20
N LEU A 32 -8.84 9.43 5.03
CA LEU A 32 -7.96 8.26 5.03
C LEU A 32 -8.04 7.53 6.37
N THR A 33 -8.92 6.54 6.45
CA THR A 33 -9.10 5.68 7.62
C THR A 33 -7.95 4.70 7.78
N LEU A 34 -7.27 4.37 6.68
CA LEU A 34 -6.10 3.49 6.55
C LEU A 34 -4.94 4.23 5.82
N CYS A 35 -3.71 3.70 5.89
CA CYS A 35 -2.49 4.30 5.32
C CYS A 35 -2.11 5.65 5.94
N ARG A 36 -2.51 5.89 7.20
CA ARG A 36 -2.41 7.20 7.85
C ARG A 36 -0.97 7.70 7.97
N VAL A 37 -0.01 6.78 8.07
CA VAL A 37 1.42 7.08 8.14
C VAL A 37 1.89 7.93 6.95
N PHE A 38 1.30 7.75 5.77
CA PHE A 38 1.67 8.47 4.55
C PHE A 38 0.81 9.72 4.30
N ARG A 39 -0.22 9.98 5.09
CA ARG A 39 -1.17 11.10 4.87
C ARG A 39 -0.50 12.47 4.79
N LYS A 40 0.60 12.68 5.51
CA LYS A 40 1.31 13.97 5.52
C LYS A 40 1.83 14.35 4.13
N LYS A 41 2.23 13.37 3.32
CA LYS A 41 2.76 13.56 1.96
C LYS A 41 2.65 12.26 1.18
N THR A 42 1.77 12.19 0.18
CA THR A 42 1.49 10.96 -0.59
C THR A 42 1.00 11.27 -2.01
N CYS A 43 1.09 10.28 -2.90
CA CYS A 43 0.47 10.27 -4.23
C CYS A 43 -0.95 9.67 -4.23
N CYS A 44 -1.28 8.93 -3.17
CA CYS A 44 -2.54 8.20 -3.06
C CYS A 44 -3.74 9.10 -2.71
N ASP A 45 -4.90 8.67 -3.17
CA ASP A 45 -6.21 9.09 -2.68
C ASP A 45 -7.05 7.86 -2.26
N VAL A 46 -8.34 8.06 -2.02
CA VAL A 46 -9.27 7.02 -1.55
C VAL A 46 -9.30 5.81 -2.49
N THR A 47 -9.06 5.99 -3.79
CA THR A 47 -9.05 4.88 -4.77
C THR A 47 -7.93 3.86 -4.49
N HIS A 48 -6.85 4.29 -3.85
CA HIS A 48 -5.72 3.43 -3.49
C HIS A 48 -5.88 2.83 -2.09
N THR A 49 -6.42 3.61 -1.16
CA THR A 49 -6.51 3.18 0.24
C THR A 49 -7.73 2.32 0.53
N HIS A 50 -8.77 2.39 -0.31
CA HIS A 50 -9.95 1.54 -0.16
C HIS A 50 -9.65 0.04 -0.41
N PRO A 51 -8.93 -0.36 -1.50
CA PRO A 51 -8.49 -1.74 -1.68
C PRO A 51 -7.63 -2.24 -0.51
N ALA A 52 -6.70 -1.43 -0.01
CA ALA A 52 -5.89 -1.76 1.17
C ALA A 52 -6.77 -2.02 2.41
N LEU A 53 -7.82 -1.21 2.61
CA LEU A 53 -8.77 -1.37 3.71
C LEU A 53 -9.54 -2.69 3.61
N LEU A 54 -9.97 -3.06 2.41
CA LEU A 54 -10.65 -4.34 2.19
C LEU A 54 -9.71 -5.51 2.46
N SER A 55 -8.45 -5.44 2.01
CA SER A 55 -7.43 -6.46 2.27
C SER A 55 -7.21 -6.68 3.76
N VAL A 56 -6.97 -5.60 4.52
CA VAL A 56 -6.77 -5.68 5.99
C VAL A 56 -8.03 -6.18 6.71
N ARG A 57 -9.23 -5.74 6.30
CA ARG A 57 -10.49 -6.21 6.90
C ARG A 57 -10.73 -7.69 6.67
N LYS A 58 -10.40 -8.19 5.47
CA LYS A 58 -10.54 -9.62 5.15
C LYS A 58 -9.63 -10.47 6.03
N LEU A 59 -8.36 -10.05 6.16
CA LEU A 59 -7.40 -10.70 7.06
C LEU A 59 -7.86 -10.67 8.52
N ALA A 60 -8.38 -9.54 8.99
CA ALA A 60 -8.92 -9.41 10.35
C ALA A 60 -10.15 -10.30 10.59
N SER A 61 -10.97 -10.54 9.57
CA SER A 61 -12.20 -11.32 9.70
C SER A 61 -11.99 -12.82 9.91
N GLY A 62 -10.80 -13.35 9.60
CA GLY A 62 -10.44 -14.73 9.95
C GLY A 62 -10.29 -14.93 11.46
N GLY A 63 -9.85 -13.90 12.19
CA GLY A 63 -9.69 -13.92 13.64
C GLY A 63 -8.34 -14.45 14.13
N GLU A 64 -7.51 -15.05 13.26
CA GLU A 64 -6.20 -15.59 13.63
C GLU A 64 -5.05 -14.56 13.46
N ALA A 65 -5.31 -13.46 12.74
CA ALA A 65 -4.32 -12.41 12.53
C ALA A 65 -4.09 -11.57 13.80
N SER A 66 -2.85 -11.57 14.28
CA SER A 66 -2.43 -10.72 15.41
C SER A 66 -2.50 -9.22 15.05
N GLN A 67 -2.51 -8.35 16.06
CA GLN A 67 -2.45 -6.89 15.82
C GLN A 67 -1.16 -6.49 15.08
N GLU A 68 -0.03 -7.15 15.36
CA GLU A 68 1.22 -6.91 14.64
C GLU A 68 1.09 -7.33 13.17
N CYS A 69 0.50 -8.49 12.88
CA CYS A 69 0.20 -8.93 11.53
C CYS A 69 -0.65 -7.90 10.77
N LEU A 70 -1.76 -7.45 11.36
CA LEU A 70 -2.65 -6.47 10.74
C LEU A 70 -1.94 -5.15 10.45
N HIS A 71 -1.08 -4.69 11.36
CA HIS A 71 -0.33 -3.45 11.17
C HIS A 71 0.73 -3.58 10.06
N LEU A 72 1.48 -4.68 10.04
CA LEU A 72 2.48 -4.95 9.00
C LEU A 72 1.83 -5.17 7.63
N TRP A 73 0.66 -5.81 7.60
CA TRP A 73 -0.14 -5.98 6.39
C TRP A 73 -0.68 -4.65 5.86
N GLU A 74 -1.18 -3.78 6.74
CA GLU A 74 -1.53 -2.40 6.36
C GLU A 74 -0.33 -1.69 5.72
N LEU A 75 0.84 -1.76 6.35
CA LEU A 75 2.04 -1.11 5.82
C LEU A 75 2.40 -1.63 4.42
N LEU A 76 2.31 -2.94 4.20
CA LEU A 76 2.57 -3.58 2.90
C LEU A 76 1.59 -3.11 1.83
N GLU A 77 0.28 -3.14 2.12
CA GLU A 77 -0.76 -2.71 1.16
C GLU A 77 -0.69 -1.22 0.86
N CYS A 78 -0.26 -0.42 1.83
CA CYS A 78 -0.09 1.02 1.70
C CYS A 78 1.28 1.44 1.15
N ALA A 79 2.19 0.51 0.82
CA ALA A 79 3.57 0.83 0.45
C ALA A 79 3.67 1.81 -0.74
N ILE A 80 2.77 1.70 -1.73
CA ILE A 80 2.70 2.61 -2.88
C ILE A 80 2.38 4.06 -2.49
N CYS A 81 1.78 4.27 -1.32
CA CYS A 81 1.45 5.58 -0.80
C CYS A 81 2.63 6.28 -0.12
N ASP A 82 3.75 5.59 0.13
CA ASP A 82 5.01 6.24 0.53
C ASP A 82 5.46 7.18 -0.60
N PRO A 83 5.69 8.47 -0.34
CA PRO A 83 6.08 9.43 -1.37
C PRO A 83 7.43 9.09 -2.02
N ARG A 84 8.28 8.29 -1.38
CA ARG A 84 9.54 7.78 -1.95
C ARG A 84 9.31 6.61 -2.91
N VAL A 85 8.20 5.88 -2.75
CA VAL A 85 7.81 4.78 -3.63
C VAL A 85 6.96 5.32 -4.78
N GLY A 86 5.90 6.07 -4.48
CA GLY A 86 4.97 6.61 -5.48
C GLY A 86 5.59 7.64 -6.44
N THR A 87 6.83 8.09 -6.22
CA THR A 87 7.57 8.98 -7.13
C THR A 87 8.70 8.29 -7.91
N GLN A 88 8.90 6.99 -7.69
CA GLN A 88 9.88 6.20 -8.43
C GLN A 88 9.15 5.32 -9.44
N PRO A 89 9.72 5.07 -10.62
CA PRO A 89 9.14 4.13 -11.57
C PRO A 89 9.30 2.68 -11.10
N GLY A 90 8.29 1.85 -11.38
CA GLY A 90 8.31 0.42 -11.09
C GLY A 90 7.59 0.03 -9.79
N PRO A 91 7.21 -1.25 -9.66
CA PRO A 91 6.45 -1.72 -8.50
C PRO A 91 7.21 -1.47 -7.18
N PRO A 92 6.51 -1.35 -6.04
CA PRO A 92 7.16 -1.17 -4.74
C PRO A 92 8.20 -2.26 -4.46
N LEU A 93 9.45 -1.86 -4.25
CA LEU A 93 10.50 -2.76 -3.79
C LEU A 93 10.40 -2.89 -2.26
N ILE A 94 10.16 -4.10 -1.79
CA ILE A 94 10.04 -4.41 -0.37
C ILE A 94 11.35 -5.02 0.12
N CYS A 95 11.89 -4.49 1.21
CA CYS A 95 13.09 -5.05 1.84
C CYS A 95 12.83 -6.47 2.33
N ALA A 96 13.79 -7.38 2.12
CA ALA A 96 13.68 -8.77 2.57
C ALA A 96 13.34 -8.87 4.07
N SER A 97 13.98 -8.06 4.92
CA SER A 97 13.69 -8.03 6.36
C SER A 97 12.24 -7.65 6.71
N LEU A 98 11.59 -6.81 5.89
CA LEU A 98 10.18 -6.49 6.08
C LEU A 98 9.30 -7.65 5.64
N CYS A 99 9.63 -8.33 4.54
CA CYS A 99 8.94 -9.55 4.09
C CYS A 99 8.98 -10.64 5.15
N GLU A 100 10.16 -10.94 5.70
CA GLU A 100 10.32 -11.95 6.77
C GLU A 100 9.49 -11.59 7.99
N ARG A 101 9.52 -10.32 8.41
CA ARG A 101 8.75 -9.87 9.58
C ARG A 101 7.23 -9.98 9.35
N ILE A 102 6.75 -9.68 8.14
CA ILE A 102 5.35 -9.88 7.77
C ILE A 102 5.01 -11.37 7.81
N TYR A 103 5.86 -12.22 7.24
CA TYR A 103 5.67 -13.67 7.22
C TYR A 103 5.57 -14.23 8.64
N ASP A 104 6.54 -13.93 9.51
CA ASP A 104 6.57 -14.40 10.89
C ASP A 104 5.34 -13.95 11.68
N ALA A 105 4.91 -12.70 11.49
CA ALA A 105 3.75 -12.17 12.21
C ALA A 105 2.43 -12.78 11.72
N CYS A 106 2.34 -13.15 10.44
CA CYS A 106 1.10 -13.55 9.79
C CYS A 106 1.02 -15.04 9.40
N SER A 107 2.04 -15.86 9.67
CA SER A 107 2.15 -17.25 9.18
C SER A 107 0.99 -18.14 9.63
N ASN A 108 0.37 -17.82 10.76
CA ASN A 108 -0.76 -18.56 11.33
C ASN A 108 -2.14 -17.99 10.91
N ALA A 109 -2.17 -16.90 10.14
CA ALA A 109 -3.40 -16.24 9.73
C ALA A 109 -4.00 -16.89 8.48
N TYR A 110 -5.33 -17.03 8.43
CA TYR A 110 -5.99 -17.52 7.24
C TYR A 110 -6.13 -16.42 6.18
N PHE A 111 -5.50 -16.63 5.02
CA PHE A 111 -5.63 -15.74 3.86
C PHE A 111 -6.66 -16.31 2.88
N SER A 112 -7.88 -15.78 2.92
CA SER A 112 -8.80 -15.96 1.79
C SER A 112 -8.40 -15.00 0.68
N MET A 113 -7.50 -15.42 -0.21
CA MET A 113 -7.20 -14.63 -1.40
C MET A 113 -8.34 -14.81 -2.41
N ASP A 114 -9.01 -13.72 -2.82
CA ASP A 114 -9.83 -13.79 -4.02
C ASP A 114 -8.87 -13.93 -5.19
N VAL A 115 -8.68 -15.16 -5.68
CA VAL A 115 -8.00 -15.41 -6.96
C VAL A 115 -8.95 -14.90 -8.06
N LYS A 116 -9.03 -13.59 -8.23
CA LYS A 116 -9.71 -13.00 -9.39
C LYS A 116 -8.82 -11.97 -10.07
N THR A 117 -8.38 -12.43 -11.25
CA THR A 117 -7.85 -11.71 -12.40
C THR A 117 -6.46 -11.09 -12.25
N GLN A 118 -5.45 -11.94 -12.47
CA GLN A 118 -4.36 -11.59 -13.38
C GLN A 118 -4.99 -11.01 -14.66
N VAL A 119 -4.97 -9.70 -14.82
CA VAL A 119 -5.02 -9.11 -16.16
C VAL A 119 -3.56 -9.01 -16.60
N PHE A 120 -3.07 -10.09 -17.19
CA PHE A 120 -2.03 -9.98 -18.20
C PHE A 120 -2.72 -9.40 -19.44
N GLY A 121 -2.32 -8.19 -19.84
CA GLY A 121 -2.85 -7.48 -21.00
C GLY A 121 -2.43 -6.03 -20.98
#